data_AF-A0AAD1T6B3-F1
#
_entry.id   AF-A0AAD1T6B3-F1
#
_cell.length_a   1.000
_cell.length_b   1.000
_cell.length_c   1.000
_cell.angle_alpha   90.00
_cell.angle_beta   90.00
_cell.angle_gamma   90.00
#
_symmetry.space_group_name_H-M   'P 1'
#
loop_
_entity.id
_entity.type
_entity.pdbx_description
1 polymer ?
#
loop_
_entity_poly.entity_id
_entity_poly.type
_entity_poly.pdbx_seq_one_letter_code
_entity_poly.pdbx_strand_id
1 'polypeptide(L)'
;METPGLAEKKMVDPKGPGPFFYIGGNNGAQLVSDYFMRRGWQRIHDNKREDYRLKWCEAKCSATYCTFRDGEQLVYQIPNNKLLTTKIGLLNSLREYERVMIKISKLGNPRILRIDDFFPETFRMDIATERDTFFSLNEESQTWICKPTGLNQGRGIFLLKTPEQIKDLRCQLQAMDDDNKKAPHKGPQARIVQRYIPNPLLLDGRKFDVRSYLLIASTVPYFVFFCHGYVRLTCNHYDPKSDDLTGHLTNQYMQKKNPLYSELKEETVWSMDRFNTYVNEIASDKGLPQDWVLNVFTKRMQQIMTHCFLAVKTKLDCRLGYFDLIGCDFLIDENFKVWLLEMNCNPALHTNCEVLKEVIPSIVDETLDLSLELFNKKLKSQRFLPLNTQSKFVLLYNGELNEQTVKFNWPTNTSFTKIQKELPPENLNKTIRSVEKPRIILKVPVKNRVSKLVIPKVTPRTTAMMASVQVVNIPSNNLPDKKKHKSKNEVTPSRSDALKHSGVPSESNQTKDIALQSTPVARFSFTNLQKLRVTGSKTPRNIKKKRKTPVNSSTEISPTQTSACLEPEDVKTQYKLTECQIPLSP
;
A
#
# COMPACT_ATOMS: atom_id res chain seq x y z
N MET A 1 1.55 42.27 35.42
CA MET A 1 2.16 42.38 34.08
C MET A 1 1.61 41.24 33.26
N GLU A 2 0.73 41.54 32.30
CA GLU A 2 0.19 40.52 31.41
C GLU A 2 1.21 40.23 30.30
N THR A 3 1.50 38.96 30.05
CA THR A 3 2.26 38.54 28.88
C THR A 3 1.43 38.78 27.61
N PRO A 4 1.93 39.51 26.60
CA PRO A 4 1.17 39.75 25.38
C PRO A 4 0.92 38.44 24.65
N GLY A 5 -0.36 38.14 24.36
CA GLY A 5 -0.71 36.98 23.54
C GLY A 5 -0.12 37.12 22.13
N LEU A 6 0.56 36.07 21.64
CA LEU A 6 0.91 35.98 20.22
C LEU A 6 -0.39 35.97 19.41
N ALA A 7 -0.71 37.10 18.78
CA ALA A 7 -1.73 37.13 17.75
C ALA A 7 -1.28 36.24 16.58
N GLU A 8 -2.08 35.23 16.24
CA GLU A 8 -1.90 34.49 15.00
C GLU A 8 -1.95 35.47 13.83
N LYS A 9 -0.79 35.77 13.21
CA LYS A 9 -0.75 36.51 11.95
C LYS A 9 -1.56 35.72 10.94
N LYS A 10 -2.77 36.20 10.62
CA LYS A 10 -3.52 35.73 9.45
C LYS A 10 -2.61 35.85 8.23
N MET A 11 -2.15 34.71 7.72
CA MET A 11 -1.33 34.67 6.52
C MET A 11 -2.18 35.23 5.38
N VAL A 12 -1.75 36.37 4.84
CA VAL A 12 -2.45 37.03 3.74
C VAL A 12 -2.11 36.27 2.47
N ASP A 13 -3.14 35.80 1.78
CA ASP A 13 -2.97 35.06 0.54
C ASP A 13 -2.25 35.90 -0.52
N PRO A 14 -1.25 35.34 -1.22
CA PRO A 14 -0.48 36.07 -2.21
C PRO A 14 -1.35 36.45 -3.40
N LYS A 15 -1.15 37.67 -3.90
CA LYS A 15 -1.84 38.26 -5.05
C LYS A 15 -0.82 38.57 -6.14
N GLY A 16 -1.20 38.39 -7.40
CA GLY A 16 -0.33 38.64 -8.55
C GLY A 16 -0.43 37.49 -9.56
N PRO A 17 0.53 37.40 -10.50
CA PRO A 17 0.65 36.23 -11.37
C PRO A 17 1.03 35.00 -10.54
N GLY A 18 0.38 33.87 -10.82
CA GLY A 18 0.75 32.57 -10.26
C GLY A 18 2.02 31.98 -10.91
N PRO A 19 2.27 30.66 -10.77
CA PRO A 19 1.32 29.62 -10.38
C PRO A 19 1.11 29.50 -8.86
N PHE A 20 -0.14 29.23 -8.48
CA PHE A 20 -0.56 29.04 -7.09
C PHE A 20 -0.80 27.56 -6.74
N PHE A 21 -0.53 27.17 -5.49
CA PHE A 21 -0.88 25.84 -4.97
C PHE A 21 -1.52 25.92 -3.58
N TYR A 22 -2.44 24.99 -3.29
CA TYR A 22 -3.09 24.85 -1.99
C TYR A 22 -2.79 23.49 -1.38
N ILE A 23 -2.61 23.45 -0.06
CA ILE A 23 -2.45 22.21 0.72
C ILE A 23 -3.52 22.15 1.80
N GLY A 24 -4.36 21.11 1.75
CA GLY A 24 -5.37 20.79 2.76
C GLY A 24 -4.97 19.60 3.60
N GLY A 25 -4.52 19.85 4.84
CA GLY A 25 -4.02 18.84 5.77
C GLY A 25 -2.55 19.03 6.12
N ASN A 26 -2.01 18.07 6.87
CA ASN A 26 -0.67 18.06 7.46
C ASN A 26 0.22 16.92 6.88
N ASN A 27 -0.35 15.82 6.37
CA ASN A 27 0.41 14.68 5.84
C ASN A 27 1.24 15.08 4.61
N GLY A 28 2.57 15.06 4.74
CA GLY A 28 3.50 15.51 3.69
C GLY A 28 3.44 17.01 3.38
N ALA A 29 2.69 17.81 4.15
CA ALA A 29 2.42 19.21 3.81
C ALA A 29 3.69 20.06 3.68
N GLN A 30 4.72 19.80 4.50
CA GLN A 30 6.00 20.49 4.37
C GLN A 30 6.73 20.08 3.08
N LEU A 31 6.81 18.78 2.76
CA LEU A 31 7.48 18.27 1.56
C LEU A 31 6.86 18.85 0.27
N VAL A 32 5.53 18.84 0.18
CA VAL A 32 4.79 19.42 -0.95
C VAL A 32 4.99 20.93 -1.01
N SER A 33 4.99 21.62 0.14
CA SER A 33 5.26 23.06 0.19
C SER A 33 6.67 23.39 -0.29
N ASP A 34 7.69 22.67 0.18
CA ASP A 34 9.08 22.89 -0.21
C ASP A 34 9.30 22.62 -1.69
N TYR A 35 8.74 21.53 -2.23
CA TYR A 35 8.80 21.21 -3.65
C TYR A 35 8.30 22.38 -4.53
N PHE A 36 7.14 22.95 -4.19
CA PHE A 36 6.53 24.04 -4.97
C PHE A 36 7.23 25.38 -4.76
N MET A 37 7.57 25.73 -3.52
CA MET A 37 8.27 26.98 -3.20
C MET A 37 9.67 27.03 -3.86
N ARG A 38 10.40 25.90 -3.91
CA ARG A 38 11.68 25.79 -4.66
C ARG A 38 11.54 26.03 -6.16
N ARG A 39 10.32 25.91 -6.72
CA ARG A 39 10.00 26.17 -8.13
C ARG A 39 9.35 27.55 -8.36
N GLY A 40 9.35 28.42 -7.35
CA GLY A 40 8.78 29.77 -7.44
C GLY A 40 7.24 29.82 -7.41
N TRP A 41 6.57 28.70 -7.12
CA TRP A 41 5.12 28.68 -6.95
C TRP A 41 4.74 29.27 -5.59
N GLN A 42 3.53 29.84 -5.50
CA GLN A 42 3.07 30.55 -4.32
C GLN A 42 1.96 29.77 -3.58
N ARG A 43 2.13 29.57 -2.27
CA ARG A 43 1.12 28.88 -1.44
C ARG A 43 -0.08 29.78 -1.17
N ILE A 44 -1.27 29.24 -1.35
CA ILE A 44 -2.53 29.87 -0.95
C ILE A 44 -3.18 29.08 0.19
N HIS A 45 -3.91 29.79 1.05
CA HIS A 45 -4.58 29.28 2.24
C HIS A 45 -6.11 29.36 2.12
N ASP A 46 -6.65 30.25 1.26
CA ASP A 46 -8.08 30.20 0.93
C ASP A 46 -8.37 29.03 -0.03
N ASN A 47 -9.08 28.02 0.49
CA ASN A 47 -9.47 26.84 -0.28
C ASN A 47 -10.54 27.10 -1.35
N LYS A 48 -11.20 28.27 -1.30
CA LYS A 48 -12.24 28.71 -2.25
C LYS A 48 -11.66 29.39 -3.48
N ARG A 49 -10.40 29.80 -3.45
CA ARG A 49 -9.71 30.31 -4.64
C ARG A 49 -9.73 29.26 -5.76
N GLU A 50 -9.94 29.75 -6.97
CA GLU A 50 -10.05 28.96 -8.19
C GLU A 50 -8.92 29.24 -9.20
N ASP A 51 -8.00 30.14 -8.89
CA ASP A 51 -6.81 30.45 -9.69
C ASP A 51 -5.59 29.59 -9.30
N TYR A 52 -5.82 28.55 -8.48
CA TYR A 52 -4.82 27.53 -8.19
C TYR A 52 -4.49 26.70 -9.44
N ARG A 53 -3.22 26.29 -9.55
CA ARG A 53 -2.76 25.31 -10.52
C ARG A 53 -2.71 23.90 -9.92
N LEU A 54 -2.52 23.75 -8.61
CA LEU A 54 -2.58 22.46 -7.91
C LEU A 54 -3.26 22.53 -6.53
N LYS A 55 -4.13 21.55 -6.21
CA LYS A 55 -4.67 21.28 -4.86
C LYS A 55 -4.19 19.92 -4.35
N TRP A 56 -3.42 19.93 -3.25
CA TRP A 56 -3.02 18.73 -2.51
C TRP A 56 -3.86 18.58 -1.25
N CYS A 57 -4.89 17.73 -1.28
CA CYS A 57 -5.79 17.53 -0.15
C CYS A 57 -5.67 16.11 0.41
N GLU A 58 -5.47 15.97 1.72
CA GLU A 58 -5.52 14.67 2.42
C GLU A 58 -6.92 14.04 2.35
N ALA A 59 -7.93 14.88 2.53
CA ALA A 59 -9.33 14.48 2.64
C ALA A 59 -10.10 14.92 1.40
N LYS A 60 -10.71 13.94 0.73
CA LYS A 60 -11.61 14.16 -0.41
C LYS A 60 -12.89 14.83 0.06
N CYS A 61 -13.16 16.04 -0.41
CA CYS A 61 -14.42 16.74 -0.14
C CYS A 61 -15.07 17.20 -1.45
N SER A 62 -16.41 17.20 -1.51
CA SER A 62 -17.14 17.58 -2.73
C SER A 62 -16.78 18.98 -3.23
N ALA A 63 -16.51 19.91 -2.30
CA ALA A 63 -16.08 21.28 -2.61
C ALA A 63 -14.78 21.37 -3.43
N THR A 64 -13.82 20.45 -3.24
CA THR A 64 -12.59 20.39 -4.03
C THR A 64 -12.84 19.98 -5.48
N TYR A 65 -13.85 19.13 -5.74
CA TYR A 65 -14.11 18.58 -7.07
C TYR A 65 -15.18 19.32 -7.86
N CYS A 66 -16.09 20.05 -7.21
CA CYS A 66 -17.12 20.84 -7.90
C CYS A 66 -16.57 22.13 -8.53
N THR A 67 -15.52 22.72 -7.95
CA THR A 67 -14.82 23.91 -8.47
C THR A 67 -13.63 23.56 -9.39
N PHE A 68 -13.36 22.28 -9.60
CA PHE A 68 -12.24 21.82 -10.41
C PHE A 68 -12.49 22.04 -11.91
N ARG A 69 -11.56 22.76 -12.57
CA ARG A 69 -11.52 22.95 -14.01
C ARG A 69 -10.48 22.03 -14.67
N ASP A 70 -11.00 21.12 -15.47
CA ASP A 70 -10.25 20.15 -16.26
C ASP A 70 -9.31 20.88 -17.25
N GLY A 71 -8.08 20.40 -17.41
CA GLY A 71 -7.04 21.04 -18.25
C GLY A 71 -6.40 22.31 -17.66
N GLU A 72 -7.06 23.00 -16.73
CA GLU A 72 -6.48 24.16 -16.03
C GLU A 72 -5.74 23.78 -14.74
N GLN A 73 -6.15 22.72 -14.07
CA GLN A 73 -5.78 22.44 -12.68
C GLN A 73 -5.37 20.99 -12.45
N LEU A 74 -4.56 20.75 -11.42
CA LEU A 74 -4.30 19.41 -10.87
C LEU A 74 -4.94 19.26 -9.48
N VAL A 75 -5.47 18.06 -9.20
CA VAL A 75 -5.99 17.69 -7.88
C VAL A 75 -5.44 16.33 -7.47
N TYR A 76 -4.84 16.28 -6.29
CA TYR A 76 -4.44 15.04 -5.64
C TYR A 76 -5.66 14.25 -5.16
N GLN A 77 -5.64 12.94 -5.42
CA GLN A 77 -6.66 11.94 -5.17
C GLN A 77 -7.85 11.95 -6.14
N ILE A 78 -8.07 10.81 -6.80
CA ILE A 78 -9.23 10.57 -7.66
C ILE A 78 -10.49 10.45 -6.77
N PRO A 79 -11.60 11.17 -7.06
CA PRO A 79 -12.75 11.26 -6.16
C PRO A 79 -13.30 9.89 -5.73
N ASN A 80 -13.47 8.97 -6.68
CA ASN A 80 -13.97 7.62 -6.43
C ASN A 80 -12.89 6.54 -6.15
N ASN A 81 -11.62 6.90 -5.84
CA ASN A 81 -10.53 5.95 -5.56
C ASN A 81 -10.81 4.93 -4.43
N LYS A 82 -11.93 5.07 -3.69
CA LYS A 82 -12.44 4.12 -2.69
C LYS A 82 -12.65 2.70 -3.27
N LEU A 83 -12.76 2.59 -4.60
CA LEU A 83 -12.75 1.33 -5.35
C LEU A 83 -11.47 0.52 -5.13
N LEU A 84 -10.32 1.16 -4.93
CA LEU A 84 -9.06 0.52 -4.54
C LEU A 84 -8.79 0.65 -3.04
N THR A 85 -9.07 1.83 -2.48
CA THR A 85 -8.50 2.27 -1.20
C THR A 85 -9.36 1.96 0.02
N THR A 86 -10.41 1.16 -0.15
CA THR A 86 -11.22 0.63 0.96
C THR A 86 -11.28 -0.89 0.90
N LYS A 87 -11.33 -1.52 2.08
CA LYS A 87 -11.37 -2.99 2.24
C LYS A 87 -12.49 -3.65 1.42
N ILE A 88 -13.70 -3.09 1.47
CA ILE A 88 -14.85 -3.57 0.68
C ILE A 88 -14.74 -3.18 -0.80
N GLY A 89 -14.27 -1.97 -1.11
CA GLY A 89 -14.08 -1.52 -2.49
C GLY A 89 -13.14 -2.45 -3.26
N LEU A 90 -11.94 -2.68 -2.72
CA LEU A 90 -10.93 -3.55 -3.31
C LEU A 90 -11.45 -4.97 -3.50
N LEU A 91 -12.04 -5.57 -2.45
CA LEU A 91 -12.60 -6.91 -2.51
C LEU A 91 -13.70 -7.05 -3.59
N ASN A 92 -14.63 -6.09 -3.65
CA ASN A 92 -15.69 -6.09 -4.64
C ASN A 92 -15.13 -5.92 -6.06
N SER A 93 -14.21 -4.96 -6.26
CA SER A 93 -13.59 -4.70 -7.57
C SER A 93 -12.82 -5.90 -8.09
N LEU A 94 -12.00 -6.55 -7.25
CA LEU A 94 -11.25 -7.76 -7.61
C LEU A 94 -12.18 -8.93 -7.96
N ARG A 95 -13.16 -9.24 -7.09
CA ARG A 95 -14.14 -10.31 -7.34
C ARG A 95 -14.96 -10.07 -8.61
N GLU A 96 -15.36 -8.83 -8.88
CA GLU A 96 -16.11 -8.49 -10.08
C GLU A 96 -15.24 -8.62 -11.34
N TYR A 97 -14.01 -8.10 -11.30
CA TYR A 97 -13.06 -8.23 -12.39
C TYR A 97 -12.75 -9.70 -12.71
N GLU A 98 -12.49 -10.53 -11.70
CA GLU A 98 -12.29 -11.96 -11.88
C GLU A 98 -13.49 -12.64 -12.54
N ARG A 99 -14.73 -12.36 -12.08
CA ARG A 99 -15.96 -12.90 -12.71
C ARG A 99 -16.09 -12.49 -14.18
N VAL A 100 -15.73 -11.26 -14.55
CA VAL A 100 -15.78 -10.79 -15.93
C VAL A 100 -14.67 -11.44 -16.76
N MET A 101 -13.44 -11.47 -16.25
CA MET A 101 -12.30 -12.09 -16.93
C MET A 101 -12.51 -13.59 -17.15
N ILE A 102 -13.05 -14.33 -16.18
CA ILE A 102 -13.39 -15.77 -16.34
C ILE A 102 -14.41 -16.01 -17.46
N LYS A 103 -15.38 -15.10 -17.66
CA LYS A 103 -16.32 -15.19 -18.78
C LYS A 103 -15.62 -14.96 -20.12
N ILE A 104 -14.67 -14.02 -20.19
CA ILE A 104 -13.89 -13.71 -21.39
C ILE A 104 -12.87 -14.83 -21.70
N SER A 105 -12.17 -15.39 -20.72
CA SER A 105 -11.16 -16.44 -20.94
C SER A 105 -11.75 -17.75 -21.46
N LYS A 106 -13.04 -18.01 -21.24
CA LYS A 106 -13.76 -19.14 -21.86
C LYS A 106 -13.84 -19.04 -23.39
N LEU A 107 -13.51 -17.88 -23.98
CA LEU A 107 -13.31 -17.69 -25.42
C LEU A 107 -11.84 -17.83 -25.86
N GLY A 108 -10.95 -18.38 -25.02
CA GLY A 108 -9.65 -18.90 -25.45
C GLY A 108 -8.38 -18.15 -25.00
N ASN A 109 -8.39 -17.50 -23.83
CA ASN A 109 -7.18 -16.82 -23.30
C ASN A 109 -6.72 -17.43 -21.95
N PRO A 110 -5.52 -18.05 -21.85
CA PRO A 110 -5.05 -18.69 -20.63
C PRO A 110 -4.35 -17.71 -19.65
N ARG A 111 -4.35 -18.07 -18.35
CA ARG A 111 -3.58 -17.42 -17.25
C ARG A 111 -4.07 -16.05 -16.78
N ILE A 112 -5.34 -15.96 -16.38
CA ILE A 112 -5.79 -14.90 -15.46
C ILE A 112 -5.13 -15.14 -14.09
N LEU A 113 -4.58 -14.08 -13.48
CA LEU A 113 -4.19 -14.09 -12.07
C LEU A 113 -5.46 -14.13 -11.20
N ARG A 114 -5.65 -15.17 -10.40
CA ARG A 114 -6.85 -15.30 -9.56
C ARG A 114 -6.69 -14.54 -8.26
N ILE A 115 -7.81 -14.13 -7.66
CA ILE A 115 -7.81 -13.39 -6.38
C ILE A 115 -7.09 -14.18 -5.29
N ASP A 116 -7.36 -15.48 -5.16
CA ASP A 116 -6.76 -16.37 -4.14
C ASP A 116 -5.24 -16.57 -4.31
N ASP A 117 -4.68 -16.24 -5.47
CA ASP A 117 -3.23 -16.35 -5.73
C ASP A 117 -2.44 -15.20 -5.05
N PHE A 118 -3.11 -14.14 -4.57
CA PHE A 118 -2.45 -12.97 -3.98
C PHE A 118 -3.25 -12.21 -2.91
N PHE A 119 -4.56 -12.40 -2.78
CA PHE A 119 -5.38 -11.73 -1.78
C PHE A 119 -5.90 -12.77 -0.78
N PRO A 120 -5.75 -12.57 0.54
CA PRO A 120 -6.26 -13.54 1.50
C PRO A 120 -7.78 -13.65 1.42
N GLU A 121 -8.29 -14.87 1.55
CA GLU A 121 -9.72 -15.16 1.54
C GLU A 121 -10.47 -14.24 2.51
N THR A 122 -11.55 -13.61 2.05
CA THR A 122 -12.21 -12.52 2.78
C THR A 122 -13.71 -12.59 2.59
N PHE A 123 -14.45 -12.50 3.70
CA PHE A 123 -15.90 -12.46 3.76
C PHE A 123 -16.41 -11.10 4.24
N ARG A 124 -17.50 -10.62 3.65
CA ARG A 124 -18.24 -9.44 4.11
C ARG A 124 -19.25 -9.81 5.17
N MET A 125 -19.09 -9.28 6.39
CA MET A 125 -20.02 -9.54 7.50
C MET A 125 -21.32 -8.73 7.40
N ASP A 126 -21.35 -7.73 6.52
CA ASP A 126 -22.52 -6.93 6.16
C ASP A 126 -23.39 -7.57 5.05
N ILE A 127 -23.00 -8.73 4.53
CA ILE A 127 -23.81 -9.52 3.59
C ILE A 127 -24.20 -10.84 4.25
N ALA A 128 -25.50 -11.07 4.43
CA ALA A 128 -26.03 -12.26 5.10
C ALA A 128 -25.49 -13.57 4.49
N THR A 129 -25.51 -13.72 3.16
CA THR A 129 -25.04 -14.95 2.50
C THR A 129 -23.53 -15.20 2.67
N GLU A 130 -22.69 -14.16 2.67
CA GLU A 130 -21.25 -14.30 2.96
C GLU A 130 -21.00 -14.60 4.45
N ARG A 131 -21.80 -14.00 5.34
CA ARG A 131 -21.78 -14.27 6.78
C ARG A 131 -22.17 -15.72 7.09
N ASP A 132 -23.24 -16.22 6.49
CA ASP A 132 -23.70 -17.61 6.66
C ASP A 132 -22.69 -18.60 6.06
N THR A 133 -22.07 -18.27 4.92
CA THR A 133 -20.98 -19.05 4.33
C THR A 133 -19.80 -19.15 5.29
N PHE A 134 -19.30 -18.02 5.79
CA PHE A 134 -18.22 -17.97 6.79
C PHE A 134 -18.56 -18.79 8.05
N PHE A 135 -19.78 -18.63 8.56
CA PHE A 135 -20.24 -19.34 9.76
C PHE A 135 -20.56 -20.82 9.57
N SER A 136 -20.55 -21.30 8.32
CA SER A 136 -20.66 -22.73 7.95
C SER A 136 -19.30 -23.38 7.68
N LEU A 137 -18.20 -22.62 7.70
CA LEU A 137 -16.84 -23.17 7.60
C LEU A 137 -16.52 -23.96 8.87
N ASN A 138 -16.48 -25.30 8.75
CA ASN A 138 -16.18 -26.20 9.85
C ASN A 138 -14.67 -26.45 9.95
N GLU A 139 -13.91 -25.47 10.43
CA GLU A 139 -12.46 -25.58 10.61
C GLU A 139 -11.99 -25.04 11.96
N GLU A 140 -11.85 -25.95 12.94
CA GLU A 140 -11.43 -25.68 14.32
C GLU A 140 -10.00 -25.12 14.49
N SER A 141 -9.25 -24.96 13.39
CA SER A 141 -7.83 -24.56 13.40
C SER A 141 -7.49 -23.31 12.58
N GLN A 142 -8.45 -22.66 11.91
CA GLN A 142 -8.15 -21.47 11.12
C GLN A 142 -8.25 -20.18 11.94
N THR A 143 -7.16 -19.41 11.99
CA THR A 143 -7.19 -18.04 12.51
C THR A 143 -7.71 -17.06 11.45
N TRP A 144 -8.62 -16.19 11.85
CA TRP A 144 -9.11 -15.08 11.03
C TRP A 144 -8.80 -13.73 11.70
N ILE A 145 -8.81 -12.66 10.90
CA ILE A 145 -8.65 -11.28 11.37
C ILE A 145 -9.90 -10.48 10.99
N CYS A 146 -10.64 -10.00 11.98
CA CYS A 146 -11.77 -9.11 11.77
C CYS A 146 -11.25 -7.68 11.61
N LYS A 147 -11.67 -7.00 10.54
CA LYS A 147 -11.27 -5.63 10.23
C LYS A 147 -12.51 -4.77 9.98
N PRO A 148 -12.84 -3.79 10.84
CA PRO A 148 -13.91 -2.85 10.58
C PRO A 148 -13.57 -1.94 9.39
N THR A 149 -14.59 -1.54 8.65
CA THR A 149 -14.44 -0.62 7.52
C THR A 149 -14.51 0.84 8.01
N GLY A 150 -13.91 1.75 7.23
CA GLY A 150 -13.83 3.17 7.59
C GLY A 150 -12.84 3.51 8.72
N LEU A 151 -12.27 2.51 9.41
CA LEU A 151 -11.22 2.71 10.41
C LEU A 151 -9.83 2.44 9.85
N ASN A 152 -8.87 3.20 10.37
CA ASN A 152 -7.44 3.15 10.07
C ASN A 152 -6.64 2.89 11.36
N GLN A 153 -5.30 2.85 11.25
CA GLN A 153 -4.38 2.77 12.40
C GLN A 153 -4.57 1.51 13.29
N GLY A 154 -5.12 0.42 12.72
CA GLY A 154 -5.41 -0.81 13.46
C GLY A 154 -6.59 -0.74 14.44
N ARG A 155 -7.34 0.36 14.48
CA ARG A 155 -8.46 0.53 15.43
C ARG A 155 -9.60 -0.46 15.16
N GLY A 156 -10.03 -1.16 16.20
CA GLY A 156 -11.10 -2.16 16.16
C GLY A 156 -10.75 -3.46 15.43
N ILE A 157 -9.47 -3.70 15.11
CA ILE A 157 -9.00 -4.99 14.59
C ILE A 157 -8.85 -5.97 15.75
N PHE A 158 -9.29 -7.21 15.55
CA PHE A 158 -9.07 -8.33 16.47
C PHE A 158 -8.89 -9.64 15.70
N LEU A 159 -8.31 -10.63 16.37
CA LEU A 159 -8.16 -11.99 15.84
C LEU A 159 -9.32 -12.87 16.30
N LEU A 160 -9.67 -13.85 15.47
CA LEU A 160 -10.60 -14.93 15.73
C LEU A 160 -9.79 -16.23 15.63
N LYS A 161 -9.38 -16.77 16.77
CA LYS A 161 -8.57 -17.99 16.89
C LYS A 161 -9.40 -19.20 17.33
N THR A 162 -10.44 -18.98 18.13
CA THR A 162 -11.23 -20.06 18.75
C THR A 162 -12.70 -20.05 18.29
N PRO A 163 -13.40 -21.20 18.36
CA PRO A 163 -14.83 -21.28 18.05
C PRO A 163 -15.69 -20.34 18.91
N GLU A 164 -15.31 -20.09 20.16
CA GLU A 164 -16.00 -19.18 21.09
C GLU A 164 -15.95 -17.74 20.55
N GLN A 165 -14.78 -17.27 20.11
CA GLN A 165 -14.63 -15.93 19.52
C GLN A 165 -15.45 -15.76 18.23
N ILE A 166 -15.59 -16.82 17.43
CA ILE A 166 -16.44 -16.85 16.23
C ILE A 166 -17.93 -16.81 16.62
N LYS A 167 -18.33 -17.53 17.67
CA LYS A 167 -19.69 -17.51 18.23
C LYS A 167 -20.03 -16.13 18.82
N ASP A 168 -19.12 -15.51 19.56
CA ASP A 168 -19.30 -14.17 20.11
C ASP A 168 -19.48 -13.13 19.00
N LEU A 169 -18.70 -13.21 17.92
CA LEU A 169 -18.92 -12.38 16.73
C LEU A 169 -20.29 -12.62 16.09
N ARG A 170 -20.76 -13.87 16.03
CA ARG A 170 -22.11 -14.20 15.53
C ARG A 170 -23.19 -13.53 16.37
N CYS A 171 -23.11 -13.63 17.69
CA CYS A 171 -24.05 -12.99 18.61
C CYS A 171 -24.00 -11.45 18.54
N GLN A 172 -22.80 -10.86 18.43
CA GLN A 172 -22.64 -9.41 18.23
C GLN A 172 -23.31 -8.92 16.94
N LEU A 173 -23.11 -9.63 15.82
CA LEU A 173 -23.71 -9.26 14.54
C LEU A 173 -25.24 -9.41 14.56
N GLN A 174 -25.78 -10.43 15.22
CA GLN A 174 -27.22 -10.62 15.39
C GLN A 174 -27.86 -9.49 16.22
N ALA A 175 -27.25 -9.12 17.36
CA ALA A 175 -27.72 -7.99 18.17
C ALA A 175 -27.69 -6.67 17.40
N MET A 176 -26.63 -6.42 16.60
CA MET A 176 -26.54 -5.24 15.75
C MET A 176 -27.60 -5.21 14.64
N ASP A 177 -27.97 -6.35 14.06
CA ASP A 177 -29.07 -6.43 13.08
C ASP A 177 -30.42 -6.09 13.74
N ASP A 178 -30.66 -6.56 14.96
CA ASP A 178 -31.91 -6.29 15.71
C ASP A 178 -32.02 -4.84 16.21
N ASP A 179 -30.92 -4.20 16.58
CA ASP A 179 -30.92 -2.78 16.93
C ASP A 179 -31.04 -1.88 15.69
N ASN A 180 -30.50 -2.28 14.53
CA ASN A 180 -30.73 -1.55 13.28
C ASN A 180 -32.20 -1.56 12.83
N LYS A 181 -32.94 -2.64 13.08
CA LYS A 181 -34.40 -2.69 12.86
C LYS A 181 -35.16 -1.65 13.71
N LYS A 182 -34.64 -1.32 14.90
CA LYS A 182 -35.21 -0.33 15.82
C LYS A 182 -34.77 1.11 15.51
N ALA A 183 -33.59 1.31 14.91
CA ALA A 183 -33.00 2.62 14.64
C ALA A 183 -32.29 2.70 13.26
N PRO A 184 -33.05 2.70 12.14
CA PRO A 184 -32.50 2.55 10.78
C PRO A 184 -31.62 3.71 10.29
N HIS A 185 -31.54 4.82 11.03
CA HIS A 185 -30.77 6.01 10.63
C HIS A 185 -29.24 5.89 10.82
N LYS A 186 -28.75 4.81 11.45
CA LYS A 186 -27.32 4.51 11.57
C LYS A 186 -27.04 3.07 11.16
N GLY A 187 -27.01 2.82 9.85
CA GLY A 187 -26.67 1.50 9.30
C GLY A 187 -25.38 0.91 9.91
N PRO A 188 -25.27 -0.42 10.04
CA PRO A 188 -24.21 -1.04 10.82
C PRO A 188 -22.83 -0.73 10.24
N GLN A 189 -21.83 -0.56 11.11
CA GLN A 189 -20.45 -0.43 10.66
C GLN A 189 -20.03 -1.72 9.97
N ALA A 190 -19.96 -1.71 8.64
CA ALA A 190 -19.58 -2.89 7.86
C ALA A 190 -18.18 -3.38 8.28
N ARG A 191 -18.01 -4.70 8.33
CA ARG A 191 -16.75 -5.37 8.70
C ARG A 191 -16.41 -6.42 7.66
N ILE A 192 -15.12 -6.66 7.46
CA ILE A 192 -14.66 -7.88 6.79
C ILE A 192 -14.06 -8.83 7.81
N VAL A 193 -14.19 -10.13 7.57
CA VAL A 193 -13.40 -11.17 8.20
C VAL A 193 -12.50 -11.75 7.12
N GLN A 194 -11.19 -11.68 7.33
CA GLN A 194 -10.17 -12.10 6.36
C GLN A 194 -9.31 -13.19 6.97
N ARG A 195 -8.91 -14.19 6.17
CA ARG A 195 -8.06 -15.28 6.64
C ARG A 195 -6.72 -14.70 7.10
N TYR A 196 -6.36 -14.96 8.35
CA TYR A 196 -5.09 -14.51 8.88
C TYR A 196 -3.97 -15.39 8.29
N ILE A 197 -2.76 -14.83 8.17
CA ILE A 197 -1.59 -15.55 7.67
C ILE A 197 -0.76 -15.92 8.92
N PRO A 198 -0.87 -17.17 9.42
CA PRO A 198 -0.30 -17.56 10.70
C PRO A 198 1.22 -17.67 10.66
N ASN A 199 1.77 -18.02 9.49
CA ASN A 199 3.20 -18.26 9.28
C ASN A 199 3.77 -17.22 8.28
N PRO A 200 3.88 -15.94 8.68
CA PRO A 200 4.57 -14.94 7.86
C PRO A 200 6.06 -15.29 7.75
N LEU A 201 6.74 -14.81 6.71
CA LEU A 201 8.19 -14.71 6.75
C LEU A 201 8.58 -13.75 7.90
N LEU A 202 9.60 -14.10 8.66
CA LEU A 202 10.09 -13.30 9.78
C LEU A 202 11.48 -12.73 9.48
N LEU A 203 11.69 -11.48 9.88
CA LEU A 203 12.99 -10.82 9.88
C LEU A 203 13.43 -10.70 11.33
N ASP A 204 14.54 -11.34 11.71
CA ASP A 204 14.99 -11.44 13.11
C ASP A 204 13.86 -11.88 14.08
N GLY A 205 13.09 -12.89 13.68
CA GLY A 205 11.93 -13.39 14.45
C GLY A 205 10.77 -12.39 14.61
N ARG A 206 10.79 -11.24 13.94
CA ARG A 206 9.73 -10.21 13.96
C ARG A 206 8.87 -10.29 12.72
N LYS A 207 7.58 -10.00 12.86
CA LYS A 207 6.65 -9.91 11.74
C LYS A 207 6.87 -8.59 11.01
N PHE A 208 6.75 -8.61 9.68
CA PHE A 208 6.88 -7.42 8.87
C PHE A 208 5.79 -7.34 7.78
N ASP A 209 5.67 -6.17 7.17
CA ASP A 209 5.02 -5.97 5.87
C ASP A 209 5.87 -5.04 4.99
N VAL A 210 5.62 -5.01 3.70
CA VAL A 210 6.29 -4.12 2.74
C VAL A 210 5.29 -3.09 2.22
N ARG A 211 5.62 -1.81 2.40
CA ARG A 211 4.96 -0.67 1.75
C ARG A 211 5.59 -0.44 0.39
N SER A 212 4.77 -0.51 -0.67
CA SER A 212 5.11 -0.04 -2.02
C SER A 212 4.09 1.01 -2.48
N TYR A 213 4.38 1.73 -3.57
CA TYR A 213 3.56 2.86 -4.02
C TYR A 213 3.04 2.65 -5.44
N LEU A 214 1.73 2.81 -5.61
CA LEU A 214 1.06 2.90 -6.91
C LEU A 214 0.74 4.37 -7.19
N LEU A 215 1.36 4.93 -8.22
CA LEU A 215 1.06 6.28 -8.69
C LEU A 215 0.20 6.18 -9.96
N ILE A 216 -1.01 6.73 -9.93
CA ILE A 216 -1.79 7.06 -11.12
C ILE A 216 -1.47 8.53 -11.43
N ALA A 217 -0.45 8.77 -12.26
CA ALA A 217 0.07 10.13 -12.47
C ALA A 217 -0.83 10.98 -13.39
N SER A 218 -1.68 10.32 -14.19
CA SER A 218 -2.71 10.92 -15.05
C SER A 218 -3.83 9.90 -15.25
N THR A 219 -5.08 10.36 -15.41
CA THR A 219 -6.22 9.54 -15.87
C THR A 219 -6.60 9.75 -17.34
N VAL A 220 -6.07 10.78 -18.02
CA VAL A 220 -6.45 11.14 -19.42
C VAL A 220 -5.21 11.42 -20.30
N PRO A 221 -4.57 10.39 -20.88
CA PRO A 221 -4.82 8.97 -20.70
C PRO A 221 -4.22 8.45 -19.38
N TYR A 222 -4.51 7.21 -19.04
CA TYR A 222 -3.94 6.57 -17.85
C TYR A 222 -2.44 6.35 -17.97
N PHE A 223 -1.68 6.92 -17.03
CA PHE A 223 -0.28 6.58 -16.80
C PHE A 223 -0.13 6.11 -15.37
N VAL A 224 0.28 4.86 -15.19
CA VAL A 224 0.32 4.19 -13.89
C VAL A 224 1.71 3.62 -13.64
N PHE A 225 2.27 3.88 -12.46
CA PHE A 225 3.63 3.52 -12.08
C PHE A 225 3.70 2.80 -10.73
N PHE A 226 4.70 1.93 -10.60
CA PHE A 226 5.14 1.30 -9.37
C PHE A 226 6.37 2.02 -8.82
N CYS A 227 6.45 2.25 -7.52
CA CYS A 227 7.71 2.54 -6.85
C CYS A 227 7.86 1.67 -5.60
N HIS A 228 9.11 1.28 -5.32
CA HIS A 228 9.48 0.71 -4.04
C HIS A 228 9.24 1.72 -2.91
N GLY A 229 8.88 1.21 -1.74
CA GLY A 229 8.88 1.99 -0.49
C GLY A 229 9.87 1.39 0.51
N TYR A 230 9.34 0.79 1.56
CA TYR A 230 10.10 0.36 2.74
C TYR A 230 9.41 -0.80 3.45
N VAL A 231 10.17 -1.52 4.26
CA VAL A 231 9.68 -2.60 5.12
C VAL A 231 9.28 -2.04 6.47
N ARG A 232 8.17 -2.51 7.06
CA ARG A 232 7.68 -2.15 8.40
C ARG A 232 7.70 -3.38 9.30
N LEU A 233 8.53 -3.36 10.33
CA LEU A 233 8.69 -4.46 11.28
C LEU A 233 7.96 -4.19 12.60
N THR A 234 7.59 -5.25 13.31
CA THR A 234 7.11 -5.16 14.70
C THR A 234 8.27 -4.93 15.69
N CYS A 235 7.99 -4.20 16.78
CA CYS A 235 8.94 -4.01 17.89
C CYS A 235 9.14 -5.30 18.69
N ASN A 236 8.07 -6.10 18.79
CA ASN A 236 8.05 -7.38 19.50
C ASN A 236 8.28 -8.54 18.52
N HIS A 237 8.88 -9.62 19.01
CA HIS A 237 8.97 -10.88 18.28
C HIS A 237 7.58 -11.45 17.99
N TYR A 238 7.48 -12.23 16.92
CA TYR A 238 6.24 -12.84 16.49
C TYR A 238 5.98 -14.15 17.26
N ASP A 239 4.88 -14.20 17.98
CA ASP A 239 4.30 -15.44 18.50
C ASP A 239 2.90 -15.63 17.91
N PRO A 240 2.63 -16.71 17.14
CA PRO A 240 1.29 -16.97 16.62
C PRO A 240 0.25 -17.27 17.72
N LYS A 241 0.68 -17.65 18.93
CA LYS A 241 -0.22 -17.99 20.06
C LYS A 241 -0.66 -16.76 20.86
N SER A 242 0.24 -15.80 21.10
CA SER A 242 -0.02 -14.55 21.83
C SER A 242 -1.27 -13.80 21.35
N ASP A 243 -2.06 -13.25 22.28
CA ASP A 243 -3.17 -12.33 21.95
C ASP A 243 -2.73 -10.86 21.87
N ASP A 244 -1.45 -10.56 22.12
CA ASP A 244 -0.90 -9.20 21.98
C ASP A 244 -0.77 -8.80 20.51
N LEU A 245 -1.75 -8.02 20.04
CA LEU A 245 -1.79 -7.46 18.70
C LEU A 245 -0.56 -6.64 18.30
N THR A 246 0.30 -6.18 19.21
CA THR A 246 1.53 -5.43 18.84
C THR A 246 2.54 -6.31 18.09
N GLY A 247 2.57 -7.62 18.34
CA GLY A 247 3.34 -8.60 17.55
C GLY A 247 2.67 -9.00 16.23
N HIS A 248 1.36 -8.79 16.09
CA HIS A 248 0.59 -9.16 14.89
C HIS A 248 0.38 -8.01 13.89
N LEU A 249 0.44 -6.75 14.35
CA LEU A 249 0.07 -5.55 13.58
C LEU A 249 1.27 -4.61 13.38
N THR A 250 1.90 -4.70 12.21
CA THR A 250 3.09 -3.96 11.75
C THR A 250 2.93 -2.45 11.59
N ASN A 251 1.71 -1.90 11.71
CA ASN A 251 1.47 -0.49 11.47
C ASN A 251 2.15 0.40 12.53
N GLN A 252 2.83 1.46 12.10
CA GLN A 252 3.61 2.33 13.00
C GLN A 252 2.79 2.95 14.15
N TYR A 253 1.47 3.14 13.99
CA TYR A 253 0.63 3.67 15.07
C TYR A 253 0.51 2.67 16.24
N MET A 254 0.39 1.38 15.94
CA MET A 254 0.45 0.33 16.97
C MET A 254 1.86 0.20 17.55
N GLN A 255 2.90 0.27 16.70
CA GLN A 255 4.29 0.16 17.16
C GLN A 255 4.72 1.33 18.07
N LYS A 256 4.23 2.55 17.82
CA LYS A 256 4.43 3.73 18.69
C LYS A 256 3.84 3.61 20.11
N LYS A 257 3.03 2.58 20.39
CA LYS A 257 2.56 2.27 21.75
C LYS A 257 3.55 1.44 22.55
N ASN A 258 4.55 0.83 21.91
CA ASN A 258 5.58 0.09 22.61
C ASN A 258 6.46 1.08 23.41
N PRO A 259 6.69 0.88 24.72
CA PRO A 259 7.51 1.80 25.52
C PRO A 259 8.93 2.01 24.97
N LEU A 260 9.50 1.00 24.30
CA LEU A 260 10.84 1.04 23.72
C LEU A 260 10.87 1.57 22.27
N TYR A 261 9.74 2.05 21.73
CA TYR A 261 9.67 2.49 20.33
C TYR A 261 10.69 3.59 20.00
N SER A 262 10.96 4.51 20.92
CA SER A 262 11.93 5.61 20.70
C SER A 262 13.34 5.10 20.40
N GLU A 263 13.73 3.98 21.01
CA GLU A 263 15.02 3.32 20.83
C GLU A 263 15.00 2.39 19.60
N LEU A 264 13.89 1.68 19.39
CA LEU A 264 13.74 0.68 18.32
C LEU A 264 13.34 1.27 16.96
N LYS A 265 12.95 2.56 16.86
CA LYS A 265 12.32 3.13 15.66
C LYS A 265 13.12 2.95 14.36
N GLU A 266 14.44 3.03 14.42
CA GLU A 266 15.33 2.83 13.26
C GLU A 266 15.36 1.36 12.81
N GLU A 267 15.23 0.41 13.73
CA GLU A 267 15.14 -1.03 13.43
C GLU A 267 13.73 -1.47 12.99
N THR A 268 12.68 -0.70 13.32
CA THR A 268 11.30 -0.97 12.87
C THR A 268 11.03 -0.65 11.40
N VAL A 269 11.99 -0.03 10.69
CA VAL A 269 11.84 0.31 9.27
C VAL A 269 13.12 -0.01 8.50
N TRP A 270 13.04 -0.90 7.52
CA TRP A 270 14.20 -1.22 6.67
C TRP A 270 14.02 -0.69 5.25
N SER A 271 15.12 -0.30 4.61
CA SER A 271 15.16 -0.05 3.17
C SER A 271 14.96 -1.37 2.40
N MET A 272 14.55 -1.27 1.14
CA MET A 272 14.44 -2.44 0.26
C MET A 272 15.78 -3.14 0.06
N ASP A 273 16.90 -2.40 0.06
CA ASP A 273 18.24 -2.97 -0.08
C ASP A 273 18.65 -3.77 1.16
N ARG A 274 18.42 -3.24 2.38
CA ARG A 274 18.66 -3.98 3.62
C ARG A 274 17.83 -5.27 3.67
N PHE A 275 16.58 -5.21 3.23
CA PHE A 275 15.71 -6.38 3.12
C PHE A 275 16.20 -7.39 2.06
N ASN A 276 16.67 -6.92 0.91
CA ASN A 276 17.23 -7.78 -0.14
C ASN A 276 18.52 -8.48 0.32
N THR A 277 19.44 -7.77 0.99
CA THR A 277 20.65 -8.36 1.59
C THR A 277 20.29 -9.45 2.61
N TYR A 278 19.39 -9.16 3.56
CA TYR A 278 18.96 -10.17 4.54
C TYR A 278 18.29 -11.39 3.89
N VAL A 279 17.47 -11.19 2.84
CA VAL A 279 16.86 -12.32 2.12
C VAL A 279 17.89 -13.12 1.33
N ASN A 280 18.93 -12.49 0.79
CA ASN A 280 20.04 -13.19 0.14
C ASN A 280 20.84 -14.07 1.13
N GLU A 281 21.01 -13.63 2.38
CA GLU A 281 21.66 -14.44 3.42
C GLU A 281 20.90 -15.73 3.74
N ILE A 282 19.55 -15.67 3.79
CA ILE A 282 18.70 -16.87 3.98
C ILE A 282 18.31 -17.57 2.67
N ALA A 283 18.74 -17.08 1.50
CA ALA A 283 18.35 -17.60 0.20
C ALA A 283 18.99 -18.96 -0.08
N SER A 284 20.25 -19.16 0.34
CA SER A 284 21.01 -20.39 0.13
C SER A 284 20.30 -21.61 0.75
N ASP A 285 19.85 -21.50 1.99
CA ASP A 285 19.15 -22.58 2.71
C ASP A 285 17.77 -22.91 2.13
N LYS A 286 17.17 -21.95 1.40
CA LYS A 286 15.82 -22.06 0.84
C LYS A 286 15.75 -22.25 -0.67
N GLY A 287 16.91 -22.37 -1.35
CA GLY A 287 16.98 -22.54 -2.80
C GLY A 287 16.39 -21.36 -3.60
N LEU A 288 16.43 -20.16 -3.03
CA LEU A 288 15.91 -18.96 -3.68
C LEU A 288 16.96 -18.36 -4.63
N PRO A 289 16.53 -17.76 -5.76
CA PRO A 289 17.45 -17.01 -6.62
C PRO A 289 18.03 -15.80 -5.89
N GLN A 290 19.27 -15.44 -6.23
CA GLN A 290 19.88 -14.19 -5.78
C GLN A 290 18.99 -12.99 -6.14
N ASP A 291 18.95 -12.02 -5.24
CA ASP A 291 18.15 -10.80 -5.32
C ASP A 291 16.65 -11.08 -5.52
N TRP A 292 16.13 -12.12 -4.85
CA TRP A 292 14.72 -12.51 -4.91
C TRP A 292 13.78 -11.34 -4.57
N VAL A 293 14.16 -10.49 -3.62
CA VAL A 293 13.39 -9.30 -3.21
C VAL A 293 13.32 -8.28 -4.35
N LEU A 294 14.45 -7.88 -4.92
CA LEU A 294 14.48 -6.88 -5.99
C LEU A 294 14.02 -7.42 -7.36
N ASN A 295 14.02 -8.73 -7.56
CA ASN A 295 13.58 -9.38 -8.80
C ASN A 295 12.18 -10.01 -8.71
N VAL A 296 12.07 -11.16 -8.05
CA VAL A 296 10.88 -12.02 -8.09
C VAL A 296 9.72 -11.36 -7.35
N PHE A 297 9.98 -10.86 -6.15
CA PHE A 297 9.00 -10.16 -5.33
C PHE A 297 8.58 -8.83 -5.95
N THR A 298 9.52 -8.01 -6.44
CA THR A 298 9.21 -6.79 -7.22
C THR A 298 8.27 -7.05 -8.38
N LYS A 299 8.61 -8.00 -9.26
CA LYS A 299 7.77 -8.36 -10.42
C LYS A 299 6.39 -8.84 -9.97
N ARG A 300 6.31 -9.58 -8.86
CA ARG A 300 5.04 -10.04 -8.28
C ARG A 300 4.19 -8.89 -7.71
N MET A 301 4.78 -7.93 -7.00
CA MET A 301 4.07 -6.72 -6.55
C MET A 301 3.54 -5.91 -7.73
N GLN A 302 4.38 -5.68 -8.75
CA GLN A 302 4.00 -4.98 -9.98
C GLN A 302 2.79 -5.63 -10.66
N GLN A 303 2.79 -6.96 -10.82
CA GLN A 303 1.64 -7.69 -11.38
C GLN A 303 0.36 -7.52 -10.58
N ILE A 304 0.45 -7.65 -9.25
CA ILE A 304 -0.70 -7.50 -8.35
C ILE A 304 -1.26 -6.08 -8.44
N MET A 305 -0.39 -5.07 -8.45
CA MET A 305 -0.79 -3.66 -8.54
C MET A 305 -1.40 -3.32 -9.91
N THR A 306 -0.83 -3.82 -11.01
CA THR A 306 -1.44 -3.71 -12.35
C THR A 306 -2.80 -4.40 -12.40
N HIS A 307 -2.94 -5.60 -11.84
CA HIS A 307 -4.22 -6.33 -11.79
C HIS A 307 -5.29 -5.57 -10.98
N CYS A 308 -4.90 -4.99 -9.83
CA CYS A 308 -5.79 -4.15 -9.02
C CYS A 308 -6.24 -2.90 -9.81
N PHE A 309 -5.31 -2.22 -10.50
CA PHE A 309 -5.64 -1.07 -11.35
C PHE A 309 -6.60 -1.47 -12.50
N LEU A 310 -6.33 -2.57 -13.20
CA LEU A 310 -7.19 -3.06 -14.29
C LEU A 310 -8.62 -3.41 -13.81
N ALA A 311 -8.77 -3.88 -12.57
CA ALA A 311 -10.07 -4.15 -11.96
C ALA A 311 -10.96 -2.91 -11.74
N VAL A 312 -10.37 -1.70 -11.78
CA VAL A 312 -11.06 -0.42 -11.59
C VAL A 312 -10.92 0.57 -12.75
N LYS A 313 -10.04 0.33 -13.73
CA LYS A 313 -9.71 1.23 -14.86
C LYS A 313 -10.95 1.85 -15.54
N THR A 314 -12.00 1.05 -15.76
CA THR A 314 -13.23 1.48 -16.44
C THR A 314 -14.27 2.12 -15.52
N LYS A 315 -13.99 2.22 -14.22
CA LYS A 315 -14.89 2.71 -13.17
C LYS A 315 -14.35 3.93 -12.43
N LEU A 316 -13.03 4.15 -12.44
CA LEU A 316 -12.39 5.32 -11.86
C LEU A 316 -12.82 6.60 -12.59
N ASP A 317 -13.02 7.69 -11.85
CA ASP A 317 -13.39 8.98 -12.44
C ASP A 317 -12.20 9.55 -13.24
N CYS A 318 -12.37 9.72 -14.55
CA CYS A 318 -11.34 10.27 -15.43
C CYS A 318 -11.58 11.77 -15.70
N ARG A 319 -10.64 12.64 -15.31
CA ARG A 319 -10.53 14.04 -15.76
C ARG A 319 -9.06 14.44 -15.93
N LEU A 320 -8.71 15.27 -16.92
CA LEU A 320 -7.32 15.66 -17.11
C LEU A 320 -6.91 16.59 -15.95
N GLY A 321 -5.86 16.19 -15.21
CA GLY A 321 -5.40 16.82 -13.99
C GLY A 321 -5.69 16.04 -12.70
N TYR A 322 -6.46 14.95 -12.77
CA TYR A 322 -6.55 14.00 -11.66
C TYR A 322 -5.32 13.09 -11.61
N PHE A 323 -4.73 12.98 -10.43
CA PHE A 323 -3.64 12.07 -10.12
C PHE A 323 -3.77 11.52 -8.68
N ASP A 324 -3.18 10.37 -8.39
CA ASP A 324 -3.34 9.69 -7.11
C ASP A 324 -2.10 8.88 -6.72
N LEU A 325 -1.73 8.92 -5.44
CA LEU A 325 -0.62 8.16 -4.86
C LEU A 325 -1.17 7.26 -3.78
N ILE A 326 -1.14 5.96 -4.03
CA ILE A 326 -1.77 4.92 -3.22
C ILE A 326 -0.66 4.05 -2.60
N GLY A 327 -0.70 3.86 -1.28
CA GLY A 327 0.21 2.95 -0.59
C GLY A 327 -0.32 1.52 -0.59
N CYS A 328 0.41 0.58 -1.16
CA CYS A 328 0.07 -0.84 -1.20
C CYS A 328 0.86 -1.60 -0.14
N ASP A 329 0.16 -2.41 0.67
CA ASP A 329 0.72 -3.10 1.83
C ASP A 329 0.79 -4.61 1.53
N PHE A 330 2.00 -5.17 1.47
CA PHE A 330 2.25 -6.57 1.12
C PHE A 330 2.81 -7.37 2.28
N LEU A 331 2.42 -8.63 2.41
CA LEU A 331 3.01 -9.62 3.30
C LEU A 331 3.63 -10.76 2.48
N ILE A 332 4.71 -11.33 2.99
CA ILE A 332 5.33 -12.54 2.45
C ILE A 332 5.13 -13.64 3.51
N ASP A 333 4.70 -14.83 3.11
CA ASP A 333 4.63 -15.99 4.02
C ASP A 333 5.92 -16.81 4.02
N GLU A 334 6.01 -17.79 4.94
CA GLU A 334 7.20 -18.65 5.10
C GLU A 334 7.62 -19.39 3.82
N ASN A 335 6.66 -19.59 2.90
CA ASN A 335 6.77 -20.26 1.60
C ASN A 335 7.04 -19.28 0.45
N PHE A 336 7.35 -18.02 0.77
CA PHE A 336 7.64 -16.93 -0.18
C PHE A 336 6.47 -16.60 -1.11
N LYS A 337 5.22 -16.96 -0.74
CA LYS A 337 4.04 -16.45 -1.42
C LYS A 337 3.76 -15.01 -0.97
N VAL A 338 3.45 -14.18 -1.96
CA VAL A 338 3.20 -12.74 -1.81
C VAL A 338 1.71 -12.49 -1.70
N TRP A 339 1.32 -11.79 -0.64
CA TRP A 339 -0.05 -11.45 -0.32
C TRP A 339 -0.24 -9.94 -0.25
N LEU A 340 -1.25 -9.39 -0.94
CA LEU A 340 -1.72 -8.02 -0.76
C LEU A 340 -2.66 -7.97 0.45
N LEU A 341 -2.33 -7.12 1.44
CA LEU A 341 -3.15 -6.93 2.64
C LEU A 341 -4.21 -5.86 2.45
N GLU A 342 -3.81 -4.69 1.93
CA GLU A 342 -4.67 -3.56 1.61
C GLU A 342 -3.99 -2.54 0.69
N MET A 343 -4.79 -1.67 0.09
CA MET A 343 -4.34 -0.45 -0.60
C MET A 343 -4.91 0.75 0.15
N ASN A 344 -4.09 1.78 0.40
CA ASN A 344 -4.39 2.92 1.24
C ASN A 344 -4.37 4.22 0.43
N CYS A 345 -5.47 4.99 0.47
CA CYS A 345 -5.44 6.39 0.06
C CYS A 345 -4.62 7.20 1.08
N ASN A 346 -4.07 8.35 0.64
CA ASN A 346 -3.29 9.25 1.51
C ASN A 346 -2.24 8.48 2.35
N PRO A 347 -1.31 7.72 1.72
CA PRO A 347 -0.30 6.97 2.45
C PRO A 347 0.51 7.90 3.35
N ALA A 348 0.89 7.44 4.54
CA ALA A 348 1.63 8.27 5.49
C ALA A 348 2.98 8.72 4.90
N LEU A 349 3.23 10.03 4.93
CA LEU A 349 4.42 10.71 4.41
C LEU A 349 5.27 11.28 5.57
N HIS A 350 5.36 10.55 6.68
CA HIS A 350 6.17 10.94 7.83
C HIS A 350 7.62 10.45 7.69
N THR A 351 8.56 11.27 8.15
CA THR A 351 10.02 11.07 8.02
C THR A 351 10.68 10.84 9.40
N ASN A 352 10.08 9.96 10.22
CA ASN A 352 10.41 9.81 11.65
C ASN A 352 11.60 8.89 11.99
N CYS A 353 12.19 8.26 10.97
CA CYS A 353 13.43 7.46 11.04
C CYS A 353 14.23 7.69 9.74
N GLU A 354 15.50 7.30 9.71
CA GLU A 354 16.44 7.74 8.67
C GLU A 354 16.06 7.20 7.27
N VAL A 355 15.67 5.92 7.20
CA VAL A 355 15.14 5.31 5.96
C VAL A 355 13.97 6.10 5.40
N LEU A 356 13.08 6.65 6.25
CA LEU A 356 11.93 7.43 5.77
C LEU A 356 12.31 8.85 5.35
N LYS A 357 13.33 9.47 5.97
CA LYS A 357 13.88 10.75 5.50
C LYS A 357 14.49 10.64 4.10
N GLU A 358 15.04 9.48 3.74
CA GLU A 358 15.55 9.22 2.39
C GLU A 358 14.42 8.88 1.40
N VAL A 359 13.57 7.91 1.76
CA VAL A 359 12.58 7.33 0.84
C VAL A 359 11.41 8.26 0.55
N ILE A 360 10.82 8.91 1.57
CA ILE A 360 9.56 9.65 1.41
C ILE A 360 9.71 10.92 0.55
N PRO A 361 10.71 11.81 0.75
CA PRO A 361 10.84 13.01 -0.09
C PRO A 361 11.06 12.67 -1.56
N SER A 362 11.88 11.65 -1.84
CA SER A 362 12.11 11.15 -3.20
C SER A 362 10.81 10.69 -3.89
N ILE A 363 9.90 10.06 -3.15
CA ILE A 363 8.60 9.61 -3.69
C ILE A 363 7.65 10.79 -3.93
N VAL A 364 7.62 11.78 -3.05
CA VAL A 364 6.75 12.97 -3.19
C VAL A 364 7.21 13.85 -4.35
N ASP A 365 8.51 14.15 -4.45
CA ASP A 365 9.06 14.98 -5.51
C ASP A 365 8.82 14.32 -6.88
N GLU A 366 9.15 13.03 -7.06
CA GLU A 366 8.94 12.32 -8.34
C GLU A 366 7.45 12.12 -8.68
N THR A 367 6.57 11.96 -7.67
CA THR A 367 5.12 11.93 -7.87
C THR A 367 4.62 13.22 -8.50
N LEU A 368 5.03 14.36 -7.94
CA LEU A 368 4.62 15.68 -8.42
C LEU A 368 5.24 15.98 -9.79
N ASP A 369 6.49 15.58 -10.01
CA ASP A 369 7.19 15.75 -11.27
C ASP A 369 6.52 15.00 -12.42
N LEU A 370 6.26 13.69 -12.25
CA LEU A 370 5.59 12.87 -13.27
C LEU A 370 4.18 13.40 -13.58
N SER A 371 3.40 13.74 -12.56
CA SER A 371 2.06 14.30 -12.75
C SER A 371 2.08 15.65 -13.48
N LEU A 372 3.01 16.54 -13.15
CA LEU A 372 3.16 17.83 -13.83
C LEU A 372 3.71 17.68 -15.26
N GLU A 373 4.66 16.77 -15.50
CA GLU A 373 5.21 16.51 -16.83
C GLU A 373 4.14 15.98 -17.77
N LEU A 374 3.41 14.93 -17.37
CA LEU A 374 2.34 14.33 -18.17
C LEU A 374 1.22 15.35 -18.46
N PHE A 375 0.81 16.12 -17.45
CA PHE A 375 -0.21 17.16 -17.61
C PHE A 375 0.23 18.25 -18.59
N ASN A 376 1.45 18.79 -18.44
CA ASN A 376 1.96 19.83 -19.32
C ASN A 376 2.19 19.32 -20.76
N LYS A 377 2.62 18.05 -20.94
CA LYS A 377 2.75 17.44 -22.26
C LYS A 377 1.40 17.28 -22.94
N LYS A 378 0.37 16.84 -22.21
CA LYS A 378 -1.01 16.75 -22.72
C LYS A 378 -1.55 18.11 -23.17
N LEU A 379 -1.36 19.16 -22.38
CA LEU A 379 -1.80 20.52 -22.74
C LEU A 379 -1.06 21.09 -23.96
N LYS A 380 0.19 20.69 -24.18
CA LYS A 380 0.99 21.10 -25.35
C LYS A 380 0.83 20.16 -26.55
N SER A 381 -0.06 19.16 -26.48
CA SER A 381 -0.20 18.10 -27.49
C SER A 381 1.12 17.40 -27.86
N GLN A 382 2.03 17.28 -26.89
CA GLN A 382 3.33 16.62 -27.04
C GLN A 382 3.21 15.12 -26.83
N ARG A 383 4.13 14.34 -27.42
CA ARG A 383 4.29 12.92 -27.09
C ARG A 383 4.63 12.78 -25.61
N PHE A 384 3.95 11.89 -24.90
CA PHE A 384 4.18 11.70 -23.46
C PHE A 384 5.56 11.08 -23.17
N LEU A 385 5.97 10.09 -23.96
CA LEU A 385 7.28 9.44 -23.87
C LEU A 385 8.33 10.09 -24.80
N PRO A 386 9.62 10.12 -24.43
CA PRO A 386 10.18 9.69 -23.14
C PRO A 386 9.82 10.67 -22.01
N LEU A 387 9.74 10.19 -20.76
CA LEU A 387 9.53 11.03 -19.58
C LEU A 387 10.89 11.48 -19.04
N ASN A 388 11.10 12.79 -18.96
CA ASN A 388 12.37 13.38 -18.55
C ASN A 388 12.54 13.39 -17.04
N THR A 389 11.44 13.31 -16.29
CA THR A 389 11.43 13.35 -14.82
C THR A 389 11.32 11.98 -14.16
N GLN A 390 11.15 10.91 -14.93
CA GLN A 390 11.06 9.55 -14.41
C GLN A 390 12.42 9.08 -13.88
N SER A 391 12.44 8.55 -12.65
CA SER A 391 13.63 8.08 -11.96
C SER A 391 13.38 6.70 -11.30
N LYS A 392 12.82 6.65 -10.08
CA LYS A 392 12.57 5.40 -9.33
C LYS A 392 11.23 4.76 -9.69
N PHE A 393 10.27 5.52 -10.20
CA PHE A 393 8.97 4.98 -10.61
C PHE A 393 9.10 4.19 -11.93
N VAL A 394 8.61 2.95 -11.91
CA VAL A 394 8.58 2.02 -13.04
C VAL A 394 7.18 2.02 -13.66
N LEU A 395 7.08 2.30 -14.95
CA LEU A 395 5.82 2.35 -15.69
C LEU A 395 5.15 0.96 -15.75
N LEU A 396 3.95 0.84 -15.20
CA LEU A 396 3.10 -0.37 -15.21
C LEU A 396 2.10 -0.37 -16.36
N TYR A 397 1.53 0.78 -16.68
CA TYR A 397 0.48 0.91 -17.69
C TYR A 397 0.57 2.26 -18.41
N ASN A 398 0.53 2.22 -19.74
CA ASN A 398 0.44 3.37 -20.63
C ASN A 398 -0.86 3.28 -21.45
N GLY A 399 -1.78 4.21 -21.24
CA GLY A 399 -3.07 4.29 -21.91
C GLY A 399 -3.03 4.87 -23.33
N GLU A 400 -1.87 5.25 -23.86
CA GLU A 400 -1.71 5.54 -25.30
C GLU A 400 -1.55 4.29 -26.16
N LEU A 401 -1.12 3.17 -25.57
CA LEU A 401 -0.94 1.92 -26.30
C LEU A 401 -2.30 1.24 -26.51
N ASN A 402 -2.73 1.12 -27.76
CA ASN A 402 -3.96 0.44 -28.15
C ASN A 402 -4.08 -0.94 -27.48
N GLU A 403 -5.27 -1.26 -26.96
CA GLU A 403 -5.54 -2.37 -26.02
C GLU A 403 -5.23 -3.78 -26.57
N GLN A 404 -4.81 -3.91 -27.83
CA GLN A 404 -4.51 -5.17 -28.51
C GLN A 404 -3.10 -5.75 -28.24
N THR A 405 -2.19 -5.02 -27.58
CA THR A 405 -0.76 -5.44 -27.44
C THR A 405 -0.27 -5.72 -26.02
N VAL A 406 -1.15 -5.86 -25.03
CA VAL A 406 -0.77 -6.32 -23.68
C VAL A 406 -0.83 -7.85 -23.56
N LYS A 407 0.02 -8.55 -24.32
CA LYS A 407 0.23 -10.00 -24.17
C LYS A 407 1.17 -10.29 -22.99
N PHE A 408 0.64 -10.35 -21.77
CA PHE A 408 1.40 -10.78 -20.59
C PHE A 408 1.70 -12.29 -20.61
N ASN A 409 2.77 -12.70 -21.31
CA ASN A 409 3.37 -14.03 -21.15
C ASN A 409 4.16 -14.10 -19.83
N TRP A 410 3.46 -14.29 -18.71
CA TRP A 410 4.10 -14.44 -17.39
C TRP A 410 4.35 -15.92 -17.02
N PRO A 411 5.54 -16.29 -16.52
CA PRO A 411 5.81 -17.61 -15.91
C PRO A 411 5.01 -17.80 -14.62
N THR A 412 4.31 -18.93 -14.48
CA THR A 412 3.46 -19.21 -13.32
C THR A 412 4.28 -19.65 -12.10
N ASN A 413 3.75 -19.40 -10.89
CA ASN A 413 4.35 -19.84 -9.61
C ASN A 413 4.54 -21.37 -9.47
N THR A 414 3.97 -22.16 -10.38
CA THR A 414 4.10 -23.63 -10.46
C THR A 414 5.51 -24.15 -10.76
N SER A 415 6.50 -23.27 -10.99
CA SER A 415 7.88 -23.72 -11.15
C SER A 415 8.55 -24.10 -9.81
N PHE A 416 8.22 -23.44 -8.69
CA PHE A 416 8.85 -23.71 -7.40
C PHE A 416 8.44 -25.05 -6.76
N THR A 417 7.20 -25.51 -6.96
CA THR A 417 6.77 -26.84 -6.50
C THR A 417 7.26 -28.00 -7.38
N LYS A 418 7.84 -27.72 -8.56
CA LYS A 418 8.55 -28.73 -9.36
C LYS A 418 10.03 -28.87 -9.00
N ILE A 419 10.69 -27.77 -8.65
CA ILE A 419 12.13 -27.77 -8.31
C ILE A 419 12.43 -28.63 -7.06
N GLN A 420 11.48 -28.77 -6.13
CA GLN A 420 11.61 -29.71 -4.99
C GLN A 420 11.43 -31.21 -5.34
N LYS A 421 11.18 -31.58 -6.60
CA LYS A 421 10.97 -32.99 -7.02
C LYS A 421 12.05 -33.58 -7.93
N GLU A 422 13.08 -32.83 -8.28
CA GLU A 422 14.19 -33.30 -9.11
C GLU A 422 15.54 -33.07 -8.43
N LEU A 423 15.79 -33.86 -7.37
CA LEU A 423 17.11 -34.13 -6.81
C LEU A 423 17.35 -35.65 -6.84
N PRO A 424 18.48 -36.14 -7.38
CA PRO A 424 18.78 -37.58 -7.39
C PRO A 424 19.03 -38.11 -5.98
N PRO A 425 18.64 -39.37 -5.67
CA PRO A 425 18.96 -39.99 -4.39
C PRO A 425 20.38 -40.56 -4.42
N GLU A 426 21.38 -39.81 -3.95
CA GLU A 426 22.70 -40.38 -3.67
C GLU A 426 23.07 -40.33 -2.18
N ASN A 427 23.24 -41.53 -1.63
CA ASN A 427 24.21 -41.89 -0.59
C ASN A 427 24.16 -41.15 0.76
N LEU A 428 23.23 -41.57 1.62
CA LEU A 428 23.45 -41.54 3.08
C LEU A 428 23.20 -42.90 3.74
N ASN A 429 24.03 -43.89 3.40
CA ASN A 429 24.15 -45.13 4.16
C ASN A 429 25.18 -44.94 5.28
N LYS A 430 24.73 -44.78 6.54
CA LYS A 430 25.29 -45.46 7.73
C LYS A 430 24.57 -45.12 9.05
N THR A 431 23.96 -46.16 9.65
CA THR A 431 23.76 -46.37 11.12
C THR A 431 22.82 -45.38 11.85
N ILE A 432 21.67 -45.74 12.46
CA ILE A 432 21.46 -46.70 13.57
C ILE A 432 19.94 -47.01 13.74
N ARG A 433 19.61 -48.31 13.80
CA ARG A 433 18.58 -49.02 14.61
C ARG A 433 17.14 -48.46 14.81
N SER A 434 16.21 -49.08 14.09
CA SER A 434 15.04 -49.84 14.60
C SER A 434 14.24 -49.35 15.82
N VAL A 435 12.98 -48.94 15.58
CA VAL A 435 11.81 -49.37 16.38
C VAL A 435 10.64 -49.62 15.42
N GLU A 436 9.96 -50.75 15.54
CA GLU A 436 8.83 -51.14 14.69
C GLU A 436 7.52 -50.42 15.06
N LYS A 437 6.61 -50.27 14.09
CA LYS A 437 5.17 -50.05 14.34
C LYS A 437 4.35 -51.08 13.59
N PRO A 438 3.36 -51.74 14.23
CA PRO A 438 2.61 -52.83 13.61
C PRO A 438 1.64 -52.32 12.54
N ARG A 439 1.53 -53.08 11.43
CA ARG A 439 0.47 -52.91 10.43
C ARG A 439 -0.79 -53.62 10.91
N ILE A 440 -1.92 -52.92 10.92
CA ILE A 440 -3.25 -53.55 10.93
C ILE A 440 -3.80 -53.48 9.51
N ILE A 441 -4.11 -54.65 8.94
CA ILE A 441 -4.73 -54.79 7.61
C ILE A 441 -6.18 -55.21 7.82
N LEU A 442 -7.13 -54.44 7.29
CA LEU A 442 -8.51 -54.89 7.10
C LEU A 442 -8.89 -54.73 5.62
N LYS A 443 -9.12 -55.88 4.97
CA LYS A 443 -9.68 -56.01 3.62
C LYS A 443 -11.18 -56.25 3.72
N VAL A 444 -12.01 -55.51 2.98
CA VAL A 444 -13.25 -56.02 2.35
C VAL A 444 -13.63 -55.10 1.16
N PRO A 445 -14.53 -55.49 0.21
CA PRO A 445 -14.13 -55.48 -1.20
C PRO A 445 -15.00 -54.63 -2.13
N VAL A 446 -14.50 -54.43 -3.35
CA VAL A 446 -15.28 -53.86 -4.47
C VAL A 446 -16.34 -54.87 -4.94
N LYS A 447 -17.59 -54.42 -5.06
CA LYS A 447 -18.62 -55.08 -5.89
C LYS A 447 -19.37 -54.05 -6.73
N ASN A 448 -19.18 -54.14 -8.05
CA ASN A 448 -20.04 -53.46 -9.01
C ASN A 448 -21.45 -54.08 -9.00
N ARG A 449 -22.49 -53.25 -9.03
CA ARG A 449 -23.77 -53.62 -9.66
C ARG A 449 -24.46 -52.40 -10.25
N VAL A 450 -24.88 -52.54 -11.50
CA VAL A 450 -25.64 -51.54 -12.25
C VAL A 450 -27.13 -51.82 -12.05
N SER A 451 -27.92 -50.78 -11.79
CA SER A 451 -29.37 -50.81 -11.94
C SER A 451 -29.87 -49.47 -12.50
N LYS A 452 -30.69 -49.54 -13.53
CA LYS A 452 -31.35 -48.39 -14.17
C LYS A 452 -32.58 -48.00 -13.34
N LEU A 453 -32.88 -46.71 -13.22
CA LEU A 453 -34.26 -46.24 -13.14
C LEU A 453 -34.43 -44.91 -13.88
N VAL A 454 -35.68 -44.58 -14.20
CA VAL A 454 -36.09 -43.69 -15.29
C VAL A 454 -36.38 -42.26 -14.79
N ILE A 455 -36.04 -41.25 -15.59
CA ILE A 455 -36.48 -39.86 -15.41
C ILE A 455 -37.23 -39.42 -16.69
N PRO A 456 -38.43 -38.79 -16.60
CA PRO A 456 -39.20 -38.40 -17.78
C PRO A 456 -38.57 -37.27 -18.60
N LYS A 457 -38.75 -37.31 -19.92
CA LYS A 457 -38.43 -36.19 -20.83
C LYS A 457 -39.59 -35.19 -20.86
N VAL A 458 -39.26 -33.90 -20.88
CA VAL A 458 -40.13 -32.84 -21.44
C VAL A 458 -39.35 -32.17 -22.57
N THR A 459 -39.95 -32.11 -23.76
CA THR A 459 -39.35 -31.53 -24.97
C THR A 459 -39.71 -30.06 -25.15
N PRO A 460 -38.82 -29.22 -25.69
CA PRO A 460 -39.11 -27.82 -25.99
C PRO A 460 -39.78 -27.63 -27.35
N ARG A 461 -40.54 -26.55 -27.53
CA ARG A 461 -40.79 -25.95 -28.86
C ARG A 461 -40.80 -24.42 -28.84
N THR A 462 -40.33 -23.89 -29.96
CA THR A 462 -39.94 -22.51 -30.27
C THR A 462 -41.11 -21.66 -30.75
N THR A 463 -41.05 -20.34 -30.52
CA THR A 463 -41.41 -19.33 -31.54
C THR A 463 -40.49 -18.11 -31.39
N ALA A 464 -40.13 -17.47 -32.50
CA ALA A 464 -39.31 -16.25 -32.54
C ALA A 464 -40.16 -15.04 -32.99
N MET A 465 -39.69 -13.80 -32.77
CA MET A 465 -39.39 -12.83 -33.85
C MET A 465 -38.85 -11.49 -33.32
N MET A 466 -38.30 -10.69 -34.24
CA MET A 466 -37.60 -9.41 -34.01
C MET A 466 -38.55 -8.20 -33.95
N ALA A 467 -38.05 -7.06 -33.43
CA ALA A 467 -38.11 -5.77 -34.14
C ALA A 467 -37.13 -4.74 -33.53
N SER A 468 -36.56 -3.89 -34.39
CA SER A 468 -35.71 -2.74 -34.05
C SER A 468 -36.52 -1.44 -34.15
N VAL A 469 -36.22 -0.41 -33.35
CA VAL A 469 -36.76 0.96 -33.56
C VAL A 469 -35.67 2.03 -33.34
N GLN A 470 -35.71 3.09 -34.15
CA GLN A 470 -34.75 4.18 -34.22
C GLN A 470 -35.15 5.41 -33.37
N VAL A 471 -34.24 6.40 -33.33
CA VAL A 471 -34.37 7.70 -32.65
C VAL A 471 -35.19 8.71 -33.48
N VAL A 472 -36.07 9.49 -32.82
CA VAL A 472 -36.55 10.82 -33.29
C VAL A 472 -36.62 11.77 -32.09
N ASN A 473 -36.55 13.08 -32.33
CA ASN A 473 -36.33 14.16 -31.35
C ASN A 473 -37.39 15.30 -31.53
N ILE A 474 -37.32 16.40 -30.75
CA ILE A 474 -38.04 17.71 -30.95
C ILE A 474 -39.52 17.77 -30.43
N PRO A 475 -40.06 18.89 -29.83
CA PRO A 475 -39.50 19.97 -28.99
C PRO A 475 -40.35 20.30 -27.70
N SER A 476 -40.00 21.41 -27.04
CA SER A 476 -40.60 22.05 -25.86
C SER A 476 -41.88 22.89 -26.09
N ASN A 477 -42.77 23.00 -25.07
CA ASN A 477 -43.32 24.31 -24.63
C ASN A 477 -44.10 24.32 -23.29
N ASN A 478 -44.19 25.54 -22.72
CA ASN A 478 -45.14 26.09 -21.73
C ASN A 478 -44.91 25.98 -20.20
N LEU A 479 -44.87 27.18 -19.62
CA LEU A 479 -44.83 27.58 -18.19
C LEU A 479 -46.27 27.65 -17.59
N PRO A 480 -46.46 27.81 -16.25
CA PRO A 480 -46.47 29.16 -15.67
C PRO A 480 -45.93 29.33 -14.23
N ASP A 481 -45.73 30.59 -13.85
CA ASP A 481 -45.21 31.10 -12.57
C ASP A 481 -46.00 30.73 -11.29
N LYS A 482 -45.29 30.76 -10.13
CA LYS A 482 -45.63 31.68 -9.01
C LYS A 482 -44.56 31.83 -7.90
N LYS A 483 -44.05 33.07 -7.82
CA LYS A 483 -43.74 33.91 -6.63
C LYS A 483 -42.86 33.40 -5.47
N LYS A 484 -41.84 34.23 -5.18
CA LYS A 484 -41.00 34.29 -3.97
C LYS A 484 -41.79 34.56 -2.69
N HIS A 485 -41.28 34.13 -1.54
CA HIS A 485 -41.27 34.96 -0.32
C HIS A 485 -39.98 34.78 0.50
N LYS A 486 -39.51 35.87 1.11
CA LYS A 486 -38.38 35.90 2.06
C LYS A 486 -38.90 35.75 3.49
N SER A 487 -38.10 35.15 4.37
CA SER A 487 -37.86 35.69 5.71
C SER A 487 -36.49 35.24 6.26
N LYS A 488 -35.85 36.11 7.04
CA LYS A 488 -34.74 35.76 7.93
C LYS A 488 -35.33 35.22 9.24
N ASN A 489 -34.52 34.55 10.07
CA ASN A 489 -34.24 35.02 11.43
C ASN A 489 -33.09 34.25 12.10
N GLU A 490 -32.29 34.99 12.87
CA GLU A 490 -31.35 34.46 13.86
C GLU A 490 -32.10 34.09 15.14
N VAL A 491 -31.62 33.08 15.89
CA VAL A 491 -31.89 32.96 17.33
C VAL A 491 -30.65 32.42 18.04
N THR A 492 -30.16 33.18 19.02
CA THR A 492 -29.10 32.82 19.99
C THR A 492 -29.67 32.05 21.20
N PRO A 493 -28.84 31.36 22.00
CA PRO A 493 -29.32 30.35 22.95
C PRO A 493 -29.83 30.93 24.28
N SER A 494 -30.79 30.22 24.88
CA SER A 494 -31.26 30.47 26.25
C SER A 494 -30.55 29.58 27.29
N ARG A 495 -30.63 30.00 28.55
CA ARG A 495 -29.94 29.46 29.74
C ARG A 495 -30.99 29.20 30.85
N SER A 496 -30.55 28.68 31.99
CA SER A 496 -31.33 28.42 33.23
C SER A 496 -32.04 27.04 33.26
N ASP A 497 -32.20 26.33 34.39
CA ASP A 497 -31.92 26.70 35.79
C ASP A 497 -31.37 25.54 36.65
N ALA A 498 -30.93 25.85 37.87
CA ALA A 498 -30.41 24.90 38.87
C ALA A 498 -31.30 24.84 40.11
N LEU A 499 -31.26 23.72 40.86
CA LEU A 499 -31.70 23.66 42.26
C LEU A 499 -30.92 22.59 43.06
N LYS A 500 -30.77 22.83 44.37
CA LYS A 500 -29.91 22.09 45.31
C LYS A 500 -30.74 21.11 46.18
N HIS A 501 -30.08 20.10 46.74
CA HIS A 501 -30.15 19.62 48.15
C HIS A 501 -29.40 18.27 48.24
N SER A 502 -28.18 18.19 48.81
CA SER A 502 -27.81 18.09 50.24
C SER A 502 -28.00 16.68 50.86
N GLY A 503 -26.88 16.03 51.23
CA GLY A 503 -26.88 14.76 51.97
C GLY A 503 -25.47 14.15 52.08
N VAL A 504 -24.81 14.36 53.22
CA VAL A 504 -23.56 13.68 53.63
C VAL A 504 -23.95 12.67 54.72
N PRO A 505 -23.31 11.49 54.77
CA PRO A 505 -22.48 11.20 55.94
C PRO A 505 -21.07 10.72 55.57
N SER A 506 -20.16 10.99 56.47
CA SER A 506 -18.74 10.62 56.46
C SER A 506 -18.45 9.54 57.51
N GLU A 507 -17.59 8.57 57.19
CA GLU A 507 -16.73 7.78 58.10
C GLU A 507 -15.65 7.16 57.19
N SER A 508 -14.34 7.40 57.29
CA SER A 508 -13.35 7.50 58.37
C SER A 508 -12.35 6.33 58.25
N ASN A 509 -11.09 6.68 57.96
CA ASN A 509 -9.85 5.96 58.28
C ASN A 509 -9.77 4.42 58.12
N GLN A 510 -8.87 3.98 57.24
CA GLN A 510 -7.63 3.32 57.72
C GLN A 510 -6.55 3.23 56.64
N THR A 511 -5.40 3.84 56.91
CA THR A 511 -4.12 3.52 56.27
C THR A 511 -3.67 2.12 56.69
N LYS A 512 -3.26 1.29 55.72
CA LYS A 512 -2.41 0.12 55.97
C LYS A 512 -1.33 0.02 54.90
N ASP A 513 -0.10 0.27 55.33
CA ASP A 513 1.09 -0.16 54.62
C ASP A 513 1.07 -1.70 54.46
N ILE A 514 1.39 -2.19 53.26
CA ILE A 514 1.78 -3.58 53.05
C ILE A 514 3.10 -3.55 52.29
N ALA A 515 4.13 -4.12 52.92
CA ALA A 515 5.51 -4.04 52.48
C ALA A 515 5.75 -4.79 51.15
N LEU A 516 6.72 -4.30 50.37
CA LEU A 516 7.32 -5.08 49.30
C LEU A 516 8.00 -6.32 49.88
N GLN A 517 7.56 -7.52 49.47
CA GLN A 517 8.41 -8.70 49.52
C GLN A 517 9.15 -8.84 48.20
N SER A 518 10.46 -8.55 48.24
CA SER A 518 11.38 -8.82 47.14
C SER A 518 11.73 -10.31 47.08
N THR A 519 11.51 -10.96 45.93
CA THR A 519 12.13 -12.24 45.60
C THR A 519 13.35 -12.02 44.68
N PRO A 520 14.43 -12.81 44.82
CA PRO A 520 15.73 -12.43 44.26
C PRO A 520 15.91 -12.83 42.79
N VAL A 521 16.40 -11.90 41.97
CA VAL A 521 16.86 -12.17 40.60
C VAL A 521 18.28 -12.73 40.65
N ALA A 522 18.50 -13.90 40.04
CA ALA A 522 19.82 -14.50 39.91
C ALA A 522 20.71 -13.65 38.98
N ARG A 523 21.79 -13.07 39.53
CA ARG A 523 22.87 -12.47 38.74
C ARG A 523 23.81 -13.56 38.24
N PHE A 524 23.89 -13.75 36.92
CA PHE A 524 25.03 -14.41 36.30
C PHE A 524 26.08 -13.36 35.92
N SER A 525 27.20 -13.36 36.63
CA SER A 525 28.40 -12.60 36.28
C SER A 525 29.41 -13.52 35.60
N PHE A 526 29.80 -13.21 34.35
CA PHE A 526 30.97 -13.81 33.73
C PHE A 526 32.02 -12.74 33.46
N THR A 527 33.01 -12.68 34.33
CA THR A 527 34.27 -12.00 34.10
C THR A 527 35.22 -12.91 33.35
N ASN A 528 35.78 -12.46 32.22
CA ASN A 528 37.22 -12.63 31.95
C ASN A 528 37.69 -11.73 30.81
N LEU A 529 38.43 -10.69 31.18
CA LEU A 529 39.29 -9.91 30.28
C LEU A 529 40.61 -10.66 30.08
N GLN A 530 41.00 -10.92 28.84
CA GLN A 530 42.42 -10.92 28.47
C GLN A 530 42.68 -10.14 27.18
N LYS A 531 43.81 -9.44 27.19
CA LYS A 531 44.24 -8.40 26.24
C LYS A 531 44.64 -8.99 24.89
N LEU A 532 44.53 -8.19 23.83
CA LEU A 532 45.53 -8.19 22.75
C LEU A 532 45.77 -6.76 22.22
N ARG A 533 46.95 -6.55 21.62
CA ARG A 533 47.63 -5.24 21.48
C ARG A 533 47.18 -4.39 20.29
N VAL A 534 47.32 -3.07 20.45
CA VAL A 534 47.32 -2.09 19.36
C VAL A 534 48.75 -1.84 18.85
N THR A 535 48.96 -2.03 17.55
CA THR A 535 50.05 -1.48 16.71
C THR A 535 49.52 -1.48 15.25
N GLY A 536 49.80 -0.54 14.35
CA GLY A 536 50.70 0.60 14.46
C GLY A 536 51.13 1.20 13.11
N SER A 537 50.17 1.63 12.26
CA SER A 537 50.35 2.58 11.14
C SER A 537 51.08 2.19 9.82
N LYS A 538 50.70 2.93 8.75
CA LYS A 538 51.41 3.24 7.48
C LYS A 538 51.28 2.32 6.23
N THR A 539 50.80 2.97 5.17
CA THR A 539 50.83 2.66 3.72
C THR A 539 52.07 3.33 3.05
N PRO A 540 52.24 3.40 1.70
CA PRO A 540 52.05 2.43 0.60
C PRO A 540 53.25 2.35 -0.41
N ARG A 541 53.27 1.38 -1.35
CA ARG A 541 53.41 1.56 -2.85
C ARG A 541 54.00 0.37 -3.64
N ASN A 542 53.43 0.19 -4.86
CA ASN A 542 54.03 -0.31 -6.13
C ASN A 542 54.62 -1.74 -6.27
N ILE A 543 54.21 -2.45 -7.34
CA ILE A 543 55.03 -2.80 -8.54
C ILE A 543 54.17 -3.43 -9.67
N LYS A 544 54.73 -3.56 -10.88
CA LYS A 544 54.06 -3.65 -12.20
C LYS A 544 53.78 -5.07 -12.76
N LYS A 545 52.73 -5.16 -13.59
CA LYS A 545 52.55 -5.88 -14.88
C LYS A 545 53.37 -7.15 -15.20
N LYS A 546 52.69 -8.16 -15.78
CA LYS A 546 53.10 -8.80 -17.05
C LYS A 546 51.92 -9.43 -17.83
N ARG A 547 51.98 -9.37 -19.17
CA ARG A 547 51.06 -9.97 -20.16
C ARG A 547 51.58 -11.34 -20.64
N LYS A 548 50.71 -12.18 -21.19
CA LYS A 548 51.00 -13.05 -22.36
C LYS A 548 49.81 -13.05 -23.36
N THR A 549 50.05 -13.54 -24.57
CA THR A 549 49.40 -13.13 -25.83
C THR A 549 48.48 -14.20 -26.48
N PRO A 550 47.59 -13.81 -27.42
CA PRO A 550 46.75 -14.72 -28.21
C PRO A 550 47.39 -15.16 -29.55
N VAL A 551 46.67 -15.96 -30.35
CA VAL A 551 47.06 -16.51 -31.66
C VAL A 551 46.16 -15.93 -32.79
N ASN A 552 46.71 -15.87 -34.01
CA ASN A 552 46.14 -15.31 -35.26
C ASN A 552 44.90 -16.10 -35.78
N SER A 553 44.06 -15.56 -36.68
CA SER A 553 44.33 -15.44 -38.13
C SER A 553 43.55 -14.33 -38.88
N SER A 554 44.24 -13.63 -39.80
CA SER A 554 43.88 -13.08 -41.15
C SER A 554 42.39 -12.80 -41.54
N THR A 555 42.05 -11.82 -42.41
CA THR A 555 42.79 -11.26 -43.57
C THR A 555 42.18 -9.91 -44.05
N GLU A 556 43.01 -8.95 -44.52
CA GLU A 556 42.86 -8.01 -45.68
C GLU A 556 41.54 -7.20 -45.95
N ILE A 557 41.49 -5.99 -46.56
CA ILE A 557 42.45 -5.01 -47.14
C ILE A 557 41.83 -3.55 -47.10
N SER A 558 42.67 -2.53 -47.33
CA SER A 558 42.54 -1.05 -47.19
C SER A 558 41.83 -0.26 -48.35
N PRO A 559 41.88 1.11 -48.51
CA PRO A 559 42.07 2.29 -47.59
C PRO A 559 41.15 3.55 -47.85
N THR A 560 41.50 4.68 -47.15
CA THR A 560 41.37 6.14 -47.49
C THR A 560 40.01 6.86 -47.28
N GLN A 561 39.86 8.20 -47.06
CA GLN A 561 40.72 9.43 -46.88
C GLN A 561 40.25 10.22 -45.61
N THR A 562 41.06 10.88 -44.76
CA THR A 562 41.79 12.20 -44.75
C THR A 562 41.01 13.55 -44.85
N SER A 563 40.92 14.29 -43.72
CA SER A 563 41.22 15.75 -43.53
C SER A 563 40.96 16.16 -42.06
N ALA A 564 41.98 16.56 -41.29
CA ALA A 564 42.41 17.94 -40.95
C ALA A 564 41.44 18.69 -39.99
N CYS A 565 41.68 18.81 -38.67
CA CYS A 565 42.75 19.52 -37.91
C CYS A 565 42.66 21.07 -37.95
N LEU A 566 42.16 21.69 -36.87
CA LEU A 566 42.45 23.08 -36.47
C LEU A 566 42.35 23.27 -34.93
N GLU A 567 43.44 23.81 -34.38
CA GLU A 567 43.73 24.48 -33.08
C GLU A 567 44.87 25.49 -33.48
N PRO A 568 45.22 26.58 -32.75
CA PRO A 568 45.08 26.76 -31.29
C PRO A 568 44.76 28.21 -30.79
N GLU A 569 44.74 28.38 -29.46
CA GLU A 569 45.46 29.40 -28.64
C GLU A 569 44.67 30.05 -27.47
N ASP A 570 45.42 30.29 -26.39
CA ASP A 570 44.98 30.79 -25.08
C ASP A 570 44.73 32.31 -25.01
N VAL A 571 43.73 32.72 -24.22
CA VAL A 571 43.72 34.07 -23.60
C VAL A 571 43.34 33.97 -22.12
N LYS A 572 44.21 34.50 -21.25
CA LYS A 572 43.98 34.62 -19.80
C LYS A 572 43.13 35.85 -19.47
N THR A 573 42.12 35.69 -18.62
CA THR A 573 41.53 36.83 -17.88
C THR A 573 41.23 36.44 -16.43
N GLN A 574 41.82 37.16 -15.48
CA GLN A 574 41.52 37.05 -14.05
C GLN A 574 40.27 37.87 -13.69
N TYR A 575 39.41 37.36 -12.81
CA TYR A 575 38.54 38.21 -11.99
C TYR A 575 38.53 37.72 -10.54
N LYS A 576 38.54 38.68 -9.60
CA LYS A 576 38.74 38.48 -8.16
C LYS A 576 37.47 37.98 -7.47
N LEU A 577 37.66 37.09 -6.50
CA LEU A 577 36.71 36.88 -5.41
C LEU A 577 36.65 38.12 -4.50
N THR A 578 35.46 38.49 -4.07
CA THR A 578 35.25 39.45 -2.96
C THR A 578 34.41 38.76 -1.88
N GLU A 579 35.03 38.48 -0.75
CA GLU A 579 34.33 38.09 0.47
C GLU A 579 33.66 39.33 1.08
N CYS A 580 32.45 39.17 1.61
CA CYS A 580 31.78 40.23 2.36
C CYS A 580 31.36 39.67 3.73
N GLN A 581 32.09 40.07 4.77
CA GLN A 581 31.77 39.77 6.16
C GLN A 581 30.64 40.69 6.64
N ILE A 582 29.73 40.16 7.46
CA ILE A 582 28.74 40.96 8.20
C ILE A 582 29.08 40.85 9.70
N PRO A 583 29.27 41.97 10.43
CA PRO A 583 29.65 41.93 11.84
C PRO A 583 28.45 41.74 12.78
N LEU A 584 28.70 41.07 13.90
CA LEU A 584 27.86 41.07 15.10
C LEU A 584 28.30 42.21 16.03
N SER A 585 27.35 42.94 16.64
CA SER A 585 27.40 43.58 17.97
C SER A 585 26.21 44.56 18.14
N PRO A 586 25.81 44.94 19.37
CA PRO A 586 26.23 44.39 20.67
C PRO A 586 25.27 43.31 21.20
#